data_AF-A0AAW8KIY0-F1
#
_entry.id   AF-A0AAW8KIY0-F1
#
_cell.length_a   1.000
_cell.length_b   1.000
_cell.length_c   1.000
_cell.angle_alpha   90.00
_cell.angle_beta   90.00
_cell.angle_gamma   90.00
#
_symmetry.space_group_name_H-M   'P 1'
#
loop_
_entity.id
_entity.type
_entity.pdbx_description
1 polymer ?
#
loop_
_entity_poly.entity_id
_entity_poly.type
_entity_poly.pdbx_seq_one_letter_code
_entity_poly.pdbx_strand_id
1 'polypeptide(L)' 'QFGGTIDPGRVAAVALYHDAPEIFTGDLPTPVKYASPALRSAYQTVEDDAVRRLTAMLPAALRPAFAGLLAEDDPEVL' A
#
# COMPACT_ATOMS: atom_id res chain seq x y z
N GLN A 1 21.30 -16.60 6.66
CA GLN A 1 20.74 -15.89 7.84
C GLN A 1 20.60 -14.44 7.45
N PHE A 2 19.39 -13.86 7.51
CA PHE A 2 19.19 -12.44 7.19
C PHE A 2 19.65 -11.64 8.41
N GLY A 3 20.89 -11.13 8.41
CA GLY A 3 21.54 -10.47 9.55
C GLY A 3 21.06 -9.05 9.86
N GLY A 4 19.78 -8.76 9.63
CA GLY A 4 19.17 -7.44 9.85
C GLY A 4 18.51 -7.31 11.20
N THR A 5 18.51 -6.09 11.76
CA THR A 5 17.66 -5.73 12.90
C THR A 5 16.29 -5.31 12.37
N ILE A 6 15.23 -6.03 12.79
CA ILE A 6 13.85 -5.77 12.38
C ILE A 6 13.09 -5.18 13.56
N ASP A 7 12.31 -4.13 13.30
CA ASP A 7 11.31 -3.62 14.25
C ASP A 7 10.01 -4.43 14.11
N PRO A 8 9.68 -5.33 15.05
CA PRO A 8 8.48 -6.14 14.97
C PRO A 8 7.19 -5.32 15.02
N GLY A 9 7.20 -4.15 15.68
CA GLY A 9 6.05 -3.26 15.75
C GLY A 9 5.73 -2.64 14.39
N ARG A 10 6.78 -2.22 13.66
CA ARG A 10 6.62 -1.74 12.28
C ARG A 10 6.11 -2.83 11.35
N VAL A 11 6.64 -4.05 11.45
CA VAL A 11 6.18 -5.18 10.63
C VAL A 11 4.72 -5.49 10.90
N ALA A 12 4.31 -5.54 12.16
CA ALA A 12 2.92 -5.77 12.53
C ALA A 12 2.00 -4.65 12.00
N ALA A 13 2.42 -3.39 12.09
CA ALA A 13 1.65 -2.26 11.58
C ALA A 13 1.48 -2.33 10.05
N VAL A 14 2.54 -2.61 9.30
CA VAL A 14 2.45 -2.78 7.83
C VAL A 14 1.52 -3.94 7.49
N ALA A 15 1.68 -5.09 8.12
CA ALA A 15 0.82 -6.25 7.89
C ALA A 15 -0.67 -5.96 8.15
N LEU A 16 -0.97 -5.15 9.18
CA LEU A 16 -2.35 -4.77 9.51
C LEU A 16 -2.98 -3.78 8.52
N TYR A 17 -2.19 -2.93 7.87
CA TYR A 17 -2.72 -1.77 7.15
C TYR A 17 -2.42 -1.74 5.64
N HIS A 18 -1.56 -2.61 5.11
CA HIS A 18 -1.16 -2.56 3.70
C HIS A 18 -2.35 -2.63 2.73
N ASP A 19 -3.32 -3.51 2.97
CA ASP A 19 -4.53 -3.63 2.13
C ASP A 19 -5.67 -2.68 2.53
N ALA A 20 -5.47 -1.79 3.51
CA ALA A 20 -6.53 -0.89 3.95
C ALA A 20 -7.10 0.00 2.82
N PRO A 21 -6.32 0.48 1.83
CA PRO A 21 -6.84 1.20 0.67
C PRO A 21 -7.82 0.38 -0.19
N GLU A 22 -7.78 -0.95 -0.13
CA GLU A 22 -8.66 -1.84 -0.91
C GLU A 22 -10.15 -1.68 -0.57
N ILE A 23 -10.46 -0.99 0.54
CA ILE A 23 -11.83 -0.56 0.84
C ILE A 23 -12.48 0.25 -0.31
N PHE A 24 -11.67 0.91 -1.16
CA PHE A 24 -12.15 1.67 -2.32
C PHE A 24 -12.03 0.91 -3.64
N THR A 25 -11.00 0.10 -3.80
CA THR A 25 -10.67 -0.55 -5.08
C THR A 25 -11.25 -1.96 -5.21
N GLY A 26 -11.54 -2.61 -4.08
CA GLY A 26 -11.67 -4.06 -3.99
C GLY A 26 -10.31 -4.77 -4.11
N ASP A 27 -10.28 -6.05 -3.72
CA ASP A 27 -9.14 -6.93 -3.93
C ASP A 27 -8.86 -7.07 -5.43
N LEU A 28 -7.61 -6.84 -5.82
CA LEU A 28 -7.15 -6.98 -7.19
C LEU A 28 -6.23 -8.20 -7.27
N PRO A 29 -6.68 -9.30 -7.89
CA PRO A 29 -5.87 -10.50 -7.97
C PRO A 29 -4.53 -10.22 -8.64
N THR A 30 -3.43 -10.69 -8.04
CA THR A 30 -2.05 -10.51 -8.53
C THR A 30 -1.92 -10.74 -10.06
N PRO A 31 -2.47 -11.82 -10.66
CA PRO A 31 -2.33 -12.03 -12.10
C PRO A 31 -2.96 -10.93 -12.97
N VAL A 32 -3.99 -10.24 -12.45
CA VAL A 32 -4.68 -9.15 -13.14
C VAL A 32 -3.88 -7.84 -13.03
N LYS A 33 -3.33 -7.54 -11.85
CA LYS A 33 -2.51 -6.33 -11.59
C LYS A 33 -1.30 -6.24 -12.52
N TYR A 34 -0.68 -7.38 -12.86
CA TYR A 34 0.53 -7.45 -13.71
C TYR A 34 0.29 -7.97 -15.13
N ALA A 35 -0.97 -8.07 -15.58
CA ALA A 35 -1.29 -8.66 -16.89
C ALA A 35 -0.70 -7.89 -18.09
N SER A 36 -0.47 -6.58 -17.96
CA SER A 36 0.25 -5.78 -18.96
C SER A 36 0.79 -4.48 -18.34
N PRO A 37 1.81 -3.83 -18.95
CA PRO A 37 2.30 -2.54 -18.48
C PRO A 37 1.21 -1.46 -18.42
N ALA A 38 0.30 -1.43 -19.40
CA ALA A 38 -0.78 -0.46 -19.44
C ALA A 38 -1.79 -0.66 -18.30
N LEU A 39 -2.15 -1.92 -18.01
CA LEU A 39 -3.02 -2.24 -16.87
C LEU A 39 -2.35 -1.92 -15.54
N ARG A 40 -1.06 -2.26 -15.40
CA ARG A 40 -0.29 -1.92 -14.21
C ARG A 40 -0.30 -0.42 -13.91
N SER A 41 -0.01 0.42 -14.90
CA SER A 41 -0.05 1.88 -14.73
C SER A 41 -1.44 2.40 -14.39
N ALA A 42 -2.48 1.81 -15.00
CA ALA A 42 -3.86 2.15 -14.66
C ALA A 42 -4.18 1.79 -13.21
N TYR A 43 -3.80 0.60 -12.75
CA TYR A 43 -4.03 0.17 -11.37
C TYR A 43 -3.24 1.00 -10.36
N GLN A 44 -1.97 1.30 -10.63
CA GLN A 44 -1.19 2.19 -9.76
C GLN A 44 -1.88 3.54 -9.55
N THR A 45 -2.49 4.10 -10.62
CA THR A 45 -3.21 5.37 -10.51
C THR A 45 -4.44 5.26 -9.59
N VAL A 46 -5.15 4.13 -9.66
CA VAL A 46 -6.32 3.85 -8.82
C VAL A 46 -5.89 3.63 -7.36
N GLU A 47 -4.84 2.85 -7.13
CA GLU A 47 -4.26 2.60 -5.81
C GLU A 47 -3.78 3.90 -5.15
N ASP A 48 -3.03 4.74 -5.88
CA ASP A 48 -2.57 6.03 -5.36
C ASP A 48 -3.74 6.93 -4.96
N ASP A 49 -4.86 6.91 -5.70
CA ASP A 49 -6.05 7.67 -5.35
C ASP A 49 -6.74 7.13 -4.10
N ALA A 50 -6.84 5.81 -3.96
CA ALA A 50 -7.36 5.16 -2.78
C ALA A 50 -6.54 5.50 -1.53
N VAL A 51 -5.20 5.46 -1.62
CA VAL A 51 -4.28 5.84 -0.54
C VAL A 51 -4.45 7.30 -0.14
N ARG A 52 -4.48 8.22 -1.12
CA ARG A 52 -4.69 9.65 -0.87
C ARG A 52 -6.02 9.90 -0.18
N ARG A 53 -7.08 9.26 -0.68
CA ARG A 53 -8.44 9.38 -0.13
C ARG A 53 -8.51 8.87 1.30
N LEU A 54 -7.97 7.68 1.58
CA LEU A 54 -7.96 7.11 2.92
C LEU A 54 -7.15 7.98 3.89
N THR A 55 -5.97 8.44 3.47
CA THR A 55 -5.12 9.32 4.28
C THR A 55 -5.80 10.66 4.59
N ALA A 56 -6.53 11.22 3.63
CA ALA A 56 -7.25 12.48 3.83
C ALA A 56 -8.39 12.37 4.87
N MET A 57 -8.98 11.17 5.02
CA MET A 57 -10.01 10.90 6.04
C MET A 57 -9.45 10.84 7.47
N LEU A 58 -8.14 10.67 7.64
CA LEU A 58 -7.52 10.68 8.95
C LEU A 58 -7.46 12.10 9.53
N PRO A 59 -7.58 12.25 10.87
CA PRO A 59 -7.21 13.47 11.56
C PRO A 59 -5.80 13.91 11.16
N ALA A 60 -5.61 15.22 10.96
CA ALA A 60 -4.35 15.76 10.42
C ALA A 60 -3.10 15.31 11.21
N ALA A 61 -3.22 15.18 12.54
CA ALA A 61 -2.15 14.74 13.42
C ALA A 61 -1.71 13.27 13.19
N LEU A 62 -2.60 12.42 12.65
CA LEU A 62 -2.31 10.99 12.43
C LEU A 62 -1.78 10.70 11.02
N ARG A 63 -2.01 11.58 10.05
CA ARG A 63 -1.59 11.38 8.65
C ARG A 63 -0.10 11.01 8.51
N PRO A 64 0.86 11.66 9.21
CA PRO A 64 2.28 11.31 9.08
C PRO A 64 2.58 9.88 9.56
N ALA A 65 1.88 9.39 10.58
CA ALA A 65 2.10 8.05 11.13
C ALA A 65 1.58 6.93 10.21
N PHE A 66 0.56 7.23 9.39
CA PHE A 66 -0.09 6.26 8.51
C PHE A 66 0.37 6.33 7.05
N ALA A 67 0.97 7.44 6.61
CA ALA A 67 1.34 7.65 5.20
C ALA A 67 2.22 6.51 4.65
N GLY A 68 3.18 6.01 5.45
CA GLY A 68 4.04 4.89 5.05
C GLY A 68 3.50 3.50 5.38
N LEU A 69 2.30 3.40 5.97
CA LEU A 69 1.61 2.13 6.23
C LEU A 69 0.53 1.83 5.18
N LEU A 70 -0.02 2.89 4.56
CA LEU A 70 -1.09 2.80 3.57
C LEU A 70 -0.57 2.77 2.14
N ALA A 71 0.67 3.20 1.89
CA ALA A 71 1.27 3.14 0.57
C ALA A 71 1.94 1.78 0.37
N GLU A 72 1.67 1.15 -0.78
CA GLU A 72 2.49 0.04 -1.25
C GLU A 72 3.79 0.58 -1.85
N ASP A 73 4.91 0.29 -1.20
CA ASP A 73 6.19 0.23 -1.90
C ASP A 73 6.26 -1.19 -2.48
N ASP A 74 5.95 -1.37 -3.76
CA ASP A 74 6.11 -2.65 -4.46
C ASP A 74 7.50 -2.69 -5.14
N PRO A 75 8.54 -3.22 -4.48
CA PRO A 75 9.87 -3.34 -5.06
C PRO A 75 10.00 -4.46 -6.09
N GLU A 76 8.96 -5.26 -6.38
CA GLU A 76 9.00 -6.27 -7.46
C GLU A 76 8.81 -5.66 -8.86
N VAL A 77 9.39 -4.47 -9.05
CA VAL A 77 9.79 -3.91 -10.35
C VAL A 77 11.30 -3.79 -10.37
N LEU A 78 11.98 -4.93 -10.31
CA LEU A 78 13.36 -5.07 -10.76
C LEU A 78 13.45 -6.28 -11.70
#